data_AF-A0A3C1BAE4-F1
#
_entry.id   AF-A0A3C1BAE4-F1
#
_cell.length_a   1.000
_cell.length_b   1.000
_cell.length_c   1.000
_cell.angle_alpha   90.00
_cell.angle_beta   90.00
_cell.angle_gamma   90.00
#
_symmetry.space_group_name_H-M   'P 1'
#
loop_
_entity.id
_entity.type
_entity.pdbx_description
1 polymer ?
#
loop_
_entity_poly.entity_id
_entity_poly.type
_entity_poly.pdbx_seq_one_letter_code
_entity_poly.pdbx_strand_id
1 'polypeptide(L)'
;MFGAPSFSEGLAGPYLAGRQASLDGRLDASVQYFSKVVAQDSANIMALEQLILAQGALGRFEQALPAAQAFTNQGANGQWANLVVIANKAKSQNYSDLSRLLQEQRGIGHPLIDDLIEAWSLAGSGDYEAAIAKLKVLSRQDQERGLANYHLALIYKVSGDYHAADDRFDALSK
;
A
#
# COMPACT_ATOMS: atom_id res chain seq x y z
N MET A 1 -31.68 29.20 27.02
CA MET A 1 -30.23 29.12 26.74
C MET A 1 -30.04 27.91 25.84
N PHE A 2 -30.00 28.12 24.52
CA PHE A 2 -29.77 27.03 23.58
C PHE A 2 -28.28 26.68 23.66
N GLY A 3 -27.99 25.44 24.07
CA GLY A 3 -26.61 24.94 24.12
C GLY A 3 -26.01 25.05 22.72
N ALA A 4 -24.79 25.56 22.63
CA ALA A 4 -24.03 25.47 21.40
C ALA A 4 -23.98 23.98 20.99
N PRO A 5 -24.27 23.64 19.71
CA PRO A 5 -24.11 22.27 19.25
C PRO A 5 -22.70 21.82 19.60
N SER A 6 -22.60 20.73 20.34
CA SER A 6 -21.28 20.17 20.63
C SER A 6 -20.68 19.73 19.29
N PHE A 7 -19.39 19.99 19.04
CA PHE A 7 -18.70 19.57 17.81
C PHE A 7 -18.91 18.07 17.47
N SER A 8 -19.25 17.26 18.48
CA SER A 8 -19.62 15.85 18.38
C SER A 8 -20.89 15.58 17.56
N GLU A 9 -21.89 16.47 17.60
CA GLU A 9 -23.18 16.25 16.91
C GLU A 9 -23.09 16.45 15.39
N GLY A 10 -22.13 17.23 14.89
CA GLY A 10 -21.98 17.54 13.45
C GLY A 10 -21.24 16.49 12.62
N LEU A 11 -20.25 15.81 13.21
CA LEU A 11 -19.39 14.84 12.49
C LEU A 11 -19.97 13.44 12.44
N ALA A 12 -20.80 13.07 13.42
CA ALA A 12 -21.40 11.74 13.51
C ALA A 12 -22.24 11.41 12.27
N GLY A 13 -22.99 12.38 11.72
CA GLY A 13 -23.81 12.18 10.52
C GLY A 13 -23.00 11.77 9.29
N PRO A 14 -22.04 12.60 8.83
CA PRO A 14 -21.14 12.23 7.74
C PRO A 14 -20.34 10.96 8.02
N TYR A 15 -19.85 10.74 9.24
CA TYR A 15 -19.11 9.53 9.58
C TYR A 15 -19.96 8.26 9.40
N LEU A 16 -21.17 8.23 9.96
CA LEU A 16 -22.08 7.09 9.84
C LEU A 16 -22.54 6.86 8.40
N ALA A 17 -22.83 7.95 7.66
CA ALA A 17 -23.20 7.85 6.25
C ALA A 17 -22.06 7.28 5.39
N GLY A 18 -20.82 7.70 5.64
CA GLY A 18 -19.63 7.16 4.99
C GLY A 18 -19.44 5.68 5.30
N ARG A 19 -19.60 5.28 6.57
CA ARG A 19 -19.49 3.89 6.99
C ARG A 19 -20.57 3.01 6.33
N GLN A 20 -21.83 3.47 6.30
CA GLN A 20 -22.90 2.75 5.62
C GLN A 20 -22.61 2.62 4.12
N ALA A 21 -22.15 3.69 3.47
CA ALA A 21 -21.77 3.64 2.06
C ALA A 21 -20.65 2.64 1.78
N SER A 22 -19.63 2.54 2.66
CA SER A 22 -18.59 1.50 2.56
C SER A 22 -19.18 0.09 2.65
N LEU A 23 -20.07 -0.16 3.61
CA LEU A 23 -20.72 -1.46 3.79
C LEU A 23 -21.58 -1.84 2.58
N ASP A 24 -22.19 -0.86 1.92
CA ASP A 24 -22.99 -1.05 0.71
C ASP A 24 -22.13 -1.13 -0.58
N GLY A 25 -20.80 -1.05 -0.48
CA GLY A 25 -19.89 -1.02 -1.62
C GLY A 25 -19.96 0.28 -2.45
N ARG A 26 -20.63 1.33 -1.96
CA ARG A 26 -20.72 2.65 -2.60
C ARG A 26 -19.51 3.50 -2.25
N LEU A 27 -18.35 3.08 -2.74
CA LEU A 27 -17.06 3.65 -2.35
C LEU A 27 -16.94 5.14 -2.68
N ASP A 28 -17.50 5.62 -3.80
CA ASP A 28 -17.52 7.05 -4.12
C ASP A 28 -18.28 7.88 -3.07
N ALA A 29 -19.43 7.39 -2.63
CA ALA A 29 -20.19 8.05 -1.56
C ALA A 29 -19.43 7.99 -0.22
N SER A 30 -18.79 6.86 0.07
CA SER A 30 -17.91 6.72 1.25
C SER A 30 -16.80 7.76 1.26
N VAL A 31 -16.07 7.91 0.13
CA VAL A 31 -15.03 8.95 -0.04
C VAL A 31 -15.63 10.34 0.20
N GLN A 32 -16.78 10.66 -0.38
CA GLN A 32 -17.42 11.97 -0.21
C GLN A 32 -17.75 12.26 1.26
N TYR A 33 -18.30 11.30 1.98
CA TYR A 33 -18.70 11.48 3.37
C TYR A 33 -17.51 11.55 4.33
N PHE A 34 -16.52 10.66 4.20
CA PHE A 34 -15.33 10.72 5.04
C PHE A 34 -14.46 11.95 4.72
N SER A 35 -14.43 12.42 3.47
CA SER A 35 -13.78 13.69 3.13
C SER A 35 -14.40 14.88 3.88
N LYS A 36 -15.73 14.88 4.10
CA LYS A 36 -16.38 15.93 4.91
C LYS A 36 -15.94 15.89 6.36
N VAL A 37 -15.78 14.69 6.93
CA VAL A 37 -15.28 14.52 8.30
C VAL A 37 -13.85 15.03 8.40
N VAL A 38 -12.96 14.58 7.51
CA VAL A 38 -11.54 14.95 7.48
C VAL A 38 -11.34 16.45 7.21
N ALA A 39 -12.20 17.07 6.39
CA ALA A 39 -12.15 18.52 6.14
C ALA A 39 -12.50 19.37 7.37
N GLN A 40 -13.30 18.83 8.29
CA GLN A 40 -13.68 19.51 9.54
C GLN A 40 -12.76 19.15 10.70
N ASP A 41 -12.26 17.91 10.73
CA ASP A 41 -11.31 17.40 11.72
C ASP A 41 -10.26 16.54 11.01
N SER A 42 -9.16 17.19 10.63
CA SER A 42 -8.05 16.53 9.93
C SER A 42 -7.22 15.60 10.82
N ALA A 43 -7.43 15.64 12.14
CA ALA A 43 -6.78 14.75 13.10
C ALA A 43 -7.61 13.49 13.40
N ASN A 44 -8.81 13.37 12.80
CA ASN A 44 -9.67 12.22 13.03
C ASN A 44 -9.10 10.94 12.37
N ILE A 45 -8.29 10.20 13.13
CA ILE A 45 -7.63 8.97 12.70
C ILE A 45 -8.62 7.95 12.11
N MET A 46 -9.80 7.80 12.71
CA MET A 46 -10.82 6.87 12.22
C MET A 46 -11.35 7.28 10.84
N ALA A 47 -11.63 8.57 10.63
CA ALA A 47 -12.10 9.05 9.33
C ALA A 47 -11.00 9.02 8.26
N LEU A 48 -9.76 9.34 8.64
CA LEU A 48 -8.60 9.22 7.78
C LEU A 48 -8.43 7.78 7.28
N GLU A 49 -8.45 6.80 8.18
CA GLU A 49 -8.31 5.39 7.80
C GLU A 49 -9.40 4.93 6.83
N GLN A 50 -10.66 5.29 7.10
CA GLN A 50 -11.77 4.94 6.22
C GLN A 50 -11.68 5.63 4.85
N LEU A 51 -11.24 6.89 4.81
CA LEU A 51 -11.00 7.63 3.57
C LEU A 51 -9.88 6.98 2.73
N ILE A 52 -8.77 6.62 3.39
CA ILE A 52 -7.63 5.93 2.77
C ILE A 52 -8.10 4.60 2.17
N LEU A 53 -8.86 3.80 2.92
CA LEU A 53 -9.38 2.51 2.46
C LEU A 53 -10.30 2.69 1.25
N ALA A 54 -11.26 3.63 1.31
CA ALA A 54 -12.21 3.84 0.23
C ALA A 54 -11.54 4.36 -1.06
N GLN A 55 -10.60 5.30 -0.94
CA GLN A 55 -9.82 5.79 -2.09
C GLN A 55 -8.87 4.72 -2.64
N GLY A 56 -8.22 3.95 -1.76
CA GLY A 56 -7.35 2.83 -2.14
C GLY A 56 -8.11 1.74 -2.89
N ALA A 57 -9.30 1.37 -2.43
CA ALA A 57 -10.17 0.40 -3.10
C ALA A 57 -10.65 0.88 -4.48
N LEU A 58 -10.71 2.20 -4.71
CA LEU A 58 -10.99 2.81 -6.02
C LEU A 58 -9.73 2.99 -6.89
N GLY A 59 -8.55 2.56 -6.42
CA GLY A 59 -7.26 2.77 -7.11
C GLY A 59 -6.79 4.23 -7.11
N ARG A 60 -7.39 5.11 -6.29
CA ARG A 60 -7.09 6.55 -6.22
C ARG A 60 -5.92 6.83 -5.29
N PHE A 61 -4.81 6.12 -5.47
CA PHE A 61 -3.65 6.18 -4.56
C PHE A 61 -3.07 7.60 -4.45
N GLU A 62 -2.99 8.36 -5.53
CA GLU A 62 -2.52 9.75 -5.50
C GLU A 62 -3.41 10.65 -4.65
N GLN A 63 -4.73 10.49 -4.77
CA GLN A 63 -5.70 11.28 -3.98
C GLN A 63 -5.72 10.85 -2.51
N ALA A 64 -5.35 9.61 -2.22
CA ALA A 64 -5.25 9.08 -0.86
C ALA A 64 -3.97 9.50 -0.13
N LEU A 65 -2.93 9.94 -0.86
CA LEU A 65 -1.63 10.24 -0.28
C LEU A 65 -1.68 11.28 0.85
N PRO A 66 -2.41 12.41 0.73
CA PRO A 66 -2.48 13.39 1.83
C PRO A 66 -3.09 12.81 3.10
N ALA A 67 -4.15 12.00 2.98
CA ALA A 67 -4.79 11.34 4.12
C ALA A 67 -3.86 10.30 4.77
N ALA A 68 -3.16 9.49 3.96
CA ALA A 68 -2.18 8.53 4.45
C ALA A 68 -1.00 9.20 5.17
N GLN A 69 -0.50 10.32 4.64
CA GLN A 69 0.54 11.10 5.30
C GLN A 69 0.04 11.69 6.62
N ALA A 70 -1.14 12.31 6.65
CA ALA A 70 -1.73 12.84 7.87
C ALA A 70 -1.93 11.74 8.94
N PHE A 71 -2.36 10.55 8.53
CA PHE A 71 -2.51 9.39 9.40
C PHE A 71 -1.15 8.95 10.00
N THR A 72 -0.13 8.76 9.15
CA THR A 72 1.20 8.31 9.62
C THR A 72 1.97 9.36 10.42
N ASN A 73 1.82 10.66 10.10
CA ASN A 73 2.48 11.76 10.82
C ASN A 73 1.98 11.91 12.26
N GLN A 74 0.79 11.38 12.56
CA GLN A 74 0.23 11.31 13.91
C GLN A 74 0.73 10.07 14.70
N GLY A 75 1.66 9.29 14.13
CA GLY A 75 2.18 8.07 14.74
C GLY A 75 1.26 6.86 14.59
N ALA A 76 0.14 6.97 13.86
CA ALA A 76 -0.70 5.83 13.56
C ALA A 76 -0.05 4.96 12.47
N ASN A 77 -0.18 3.64 12.62
CA ASN A 77 0.30 2.66 11.65
C ASN A 77 -0.87 1.84 11.13
N GLY A 78 -0.94 1.65 9.81
CA GLY A 78 -2.06 0.99 9.16
C GLY A 78 -1.68 0.50 7.77
N GLN A 79 -2.04 -0.74 7.46
CA GLN A 79 -1.64 -1.43 6.24
C GLN A 79 -2.05 -0.65 4.98
N TRP A 80 -3.27 -0.10 4.96
CA TRP A 80 -3.77 0.69 3.84
C TRP A 80 -3.05 2.03 3.67
N ALA A 81 -2.67 2.69 4.76
CA ALA A 81 -1.88 3.91 4.71
C ALA A 81 -0.49 3.63 4.13
N ASN A 82 0.15 2.55 4.59
CA ASN A 82 1.45 2.12 4.07
C ASN A 82 1.36 1.75 2.59
N LEU A 83 0.34 0.99 2.18
CA LEU A 83 0.11 0.65 0.77
C LEU A 83 -0.01 1.90 -0.11
N VAL A 84 -0.77 2.91 0.31
CA VAL A 84 -0.90 4.18 -0.42
C VAL A 84 0.46 4.87 -0.55
N VAL A 85 1.23 4.96 0.54
CA VAL A 85 2.56 5.58 0.51
C VAL A 85 3.50 4.81 -0.43
N ILE A 86 3.54 3.49 -0.33
CA ILE A 86 4.35 2.60 -1.17
C ILE A 86 3.98 2.78 -2.65
N ALA A 87 2.69 2.72 -2.99
CA ALA A 87 2.22 2.86 -4.37
C ALA A 87 2.64 4.21 -4.99
N ASN A 88 2.54 5.30 -4.23
CA ASN A 88 2.95 6.63 -4.69
C ASN A 88 4.47 6.74 -4.87
N LYS A 89 5.26 6.15 -3.96
CA LYS A 89 6.72 6.13 -4.07
C LYS A 89 7.19 5.27 -5.26
N ALA A 90 6.57 4.12 -5.48
CA ALA A 90 6.83 3.26 -6.62
C ALA A 90 6.50 3.96 -7.94
N LYS A 91 5.33 4.62 -8.03
CA LYS A 91 4.93 5.39 -9.21
C LYS A 91 5.91 6.53 -9.52
N SER A 92 6.41 7.19 -8.48
CA SER A 92 7.41 8.27 -8.60
C SER A 92 8.85 7.76 -8.71
N GLN A 93 9.06 6.45 -8.84
CA GLN A 93 10.38 5.80 -8.94
C GLN A 93 11.33 6.17 -7.78
N ASN A 94 10.78 6.48 -6.61
CA ASN A 94 11.56 6.84 -5.43
C ASN A 94 11.93 5.58 -4.64
N TYR A 95 12.82 4.79 -5.24
CA TYR A 95 13.23 3.48 -4.72
C TYR A 95 14.02 3.58 -3.41
N SER A 96 14.78 4.66 -3.20
CA SER A 96 15.49 4.88 -1.93
C SER A 96 14.54 5.05 -0.74
N ASP A 97 13.46 5.82 -0.91
CA ASP A 97 12.45 5.96 0.15
C ASP A 97 11.65 4.67 0.34
N LEU A 98 11.40 3.90 -0.72
CA LEU A 98 10.74 2.59 -0.61
C LEU A 98 11.56 1.64 0.25
N SER A 99 12.85 1.47 -0.05
CA SER A 99 13.72 0.59 0.74
C SER A 99 13.78 1.02 2.20
N ARG A 100 13.86 2.34 2.46
CA ARG A 100 13.84 2.87 3.83
C ARG A 100 12.53 2.56 4.55
N LEU A 101 11.37 2.71 3.90
CA LEU A 101 10.07 2.39 4.50
C LEU A 101 9.98 0.91 4.91
N LEU A 102 10.49 0.00 4.09
CA LEU A 102 10.48 -1.44 4.38
C LEU A 102 11.41 -1.78 5.55
N GLN A 103 12.60 -1.16 5.62
CA GLN A 103 13.52 -1.29 6.75
C GLN A 103 12.94 -0.74 8.07
N GLU A 104 12.15 0.33 7.99
CA GLU A 104 11.40 0.91 9.11
C GLU A 104 10.18 0.05 9.52
N GLN A 105 9.96 -1.13 8.91
CA GLN A 105 8.80 -2.00 9.15
C GLN A 105 7.46 -1.31 8.85
N ARG A 106 7.49 -0.37 7.90
CA ARG A 106 6.32 0.37 7.39
C ARG A 106 5.89 -0.14 6.02
N GLY A 107 6.09 -1.45 5.80
CA GLY A 107 5.55 -2.19 4.68
C GLY A 107 4.03 -2.38 4.76
N ILE A 108 3.50 -3.19 3.86
CA ILE A 108 2.11 -3.65 3.90
C ILE A 108 1.89 -4.56 5.12
N GLY A 109 2.94 -5.19 5.64
CA GLY A 109 2.90 -6.00 6.86
C GLY A 109 2.74 -7.50 6.61
N HIS A 110 2.83 -7.94 5.36
CA HIS A 110 2.94 -9.35 4.99
C HIS A 110 4.37 -9.62 4.51
N PRO A 111 5.19 -10.43 5.21
CA PRO A 111 6.62 -10.58 4.94
C PRO A 111 6.95 -10.84 3.46
N LEU A 112 6.27 -11.82 2.83
CA LEU A 112 6.44 -12.09 1.40
C LEU A 112 6.20 -10.86 0.51
N ILE A 113 5.14 -10.10 0.77
CA ILE A 113 4.79 -8.95 -0.08
C ILE A 113 5.80 -7.83 0.11
N ASP A 114 6.21 -7.56 1.35
CA ASP A 114 7.22 -6.56 1.66
C ASP A 114 8.57 -6.93 1.04
N ASP A 115 8.94 -8.21 1.08
CA ASP A 115 10.15 -8.72 0.44
C ASP A 115 10.11 -8.63 -1.09
N LEU A 116 8.93 -8.83 -1.71
CA LEU A 116 8.73 -8.62 -3.15
C LEU A 116 8.85 -7.13 -3.52
N ILE A 117 8.26 -6.22 -2.73
CA ILE A 117 8.38 -4.77 -2.95
C ILE A 117 9.85 -4.34 -2.85
N GLU A 118 10.60 -4.87 -1.88
CA GLU A 118 12.03 -4.59 -1.74
C GLU A 118 12.81 -5.07 -2.97
N ALA A 119 12.58 -6.30 -3.44
CA ALA A 119 13.24 -6.83 -4.64
C ALA A 119 12.97 -5.97 -5.88
N TRP A 120 11.73 -5.52 -6.08
CA TRP A 120 11.40 -4.63 -7.18
C TRP A 120 11.96 -3.21 -7.01
N SER A 121 12.13 -2.75 -5.78
CA SER A 121 12.78 -1.46 -5.50
C SER A 121 14.26 -1.52 -5.85
N LEU A 122 14.95 -2.61 -5.51
CA LEU A 122 16.34 -2.88 -5.91
C LEU A 122 16.47 -2.91 -7.43
N ALA A 123 15.65 -3.70 -8.12
CA ALA A 123 15.65 -3.77 -9.58
C ALA A 123 15.35 -2.42 -10.24
N GLY A 124 14.39 -1.66 -9.70
CA GLY A 124 14.05 -0.31 -10.18
C GLY A 124 15.21 0.69 -10.04
N SER A 125 16.05 0.53 -9.00
CA SER A 125 17.27 1.30 -8.82
C SER A 125 18.46 0.84 -9.68
N GLY A 126 18.30 -0.25 -10.43
CA GLY A 126 19.34 -0.85 -11.28
C GLY A 126 20.18 -1.94 -10.60
N ASP A 127 19.96 -2.21 -9.32
CA ASP A 127 20.65 -3.27 -8.58
C ASP A 127 19.95 -4.63 -8.78
N TYR A 128 20.07 -5.15 -10.01
CA TYR A 128 19.49 -6.43 -10.38
C TYR A 128 20.14 -7.60 -9.62
N GLU A 129 21.43 -7.51 -9.28
CA GLU A 129 22.13 -8.56 -8.54
C GLU A 129 21.51 -8.75 -7.15
N ALA A 130 21.34 -7.66 -6.40
CA ALA A 130 20.70 -7.73 -5.08
C ALA A 130 19.23 -8.17 -5.17
N ALA A 131 18.49 -7.68 -6.17
CA ALA A 131 17.09 -8.08 -6.39
C ALA A 131 16.96 -9.59 -6.64
N ILE A 132 17.81 -10.14 -7.52
CA ILE A 132 17.87 -11.57 -7.84
C ILE A 132 18.27 -12.39 -6.62
N ALA A 133 19.30 -11.96 -5.88
CA ALA A 133 19.75 -12.65 -4.67
C ALA A 133 18.62 -12.76 -3.64
N LYS A 134 17.86 -11.68 -3.45
CA LYS A 134 16.72 -11.64 -2.54
C LYS A 134 15.64 -12.65 -2.95
N LEU A 135 15.19 -12.61 -4.21
CA LEU A 135 14.13 -13.51 -4.69
C LEU A 135 14.58 -14.98 -4.73
N LYS A 136 15.87 -15.27 -4.93
CA LYS A 136 16.42 -16.63 -4.82
C LYS A 136 16.33 -17.21 -3.41
N VAL A 137 16.41 -16.36 -2.38
CA VAL A 137 16.21 -16.80 -0.99
C VAL A 137 14.74 -17.16 -0.78
N LEU A 138 13.82 -16.30 -1.22
CA LEU A 138 12.37 -16.56 -1.13
C LEU A 138 11.95 -17.80 -1.92
N SER A 139 12.53 -18.01 -3.11
CA SER A 139 12.18 -19.14 -3.98
C SER A 139 12.56 -20.51 -3.40
N ARG A 140 13.36 -20.56 -2.33
CA ARG A 140 13.72 -21.79 -1.63
C ARG A 140 12.71 -22.15 -0.53
N GLN A 141 11.83 -21.23 -0.15
CA GLN A 141 10.81 -21.47 0.86
C GLN A 141 9.57 -22.09 0.22
N ASP A 142 9.10 -23.22 0.74
CA ASP A 142 8.03 -23.99 0.10
C ASP A 142 6.73 -23.20 -0.08
N GLN A 143 6.36 -22.39 0.91
CA GLN A 143 5.13 -21.60 0.88
C GLN A 143 5.21 -20.42 -0.11
N GLU A 144 6.40 -19.92 -0.42
CA GLU A 144 6.62 -18.71 -1.22
C GLU A 144 7.14 -19.02 -2.64
N ARG A 145 7.55 -20.28 -2.87
CA ARG A 145 8.25 -20.75 -4.07
C ARG A 145 7.61 -20.31 -5.37
N GLY A 146 6.30 -20.45 -5.51
CA GLY A 146 5.59 -20.13 -6.75
C GLY A 146 5.65 -18.64 -7.08
N LEU A 147 5.27 -17.79 -6.12
CA LEU A 147 5.28 -16.33 -6.30
C LEU A 147 6.71 -15.81 -6.48
N ALA A 148 7.66 -16.31 -5.69
CA ALA A 148 9.05 -15.90 -5.79
C ALA A 148 9.69 -16.28 -7.13
N ASN A 149 9.47 -17.50 -7.64
CA ASN A 149 10.00 -17.90 -8.95
C ASN A 149 9.36 -17.10 -10.10
N TYR A 150 8.06 -16.80 -10.01
CA TYR A 150 7.40 -15.94 -11.01
C TYR A 150 8.05 -14.55 -11.06
N HIS A 151 8.22 -13.88 -9.92
CA HIS A 151 8.85 -12.56 -9.89
C HIS A 151 10.35 -12.61 -10.26
N LEU A 152 11.05 -13.67 -9.88
CA LEU A 152 12.46 -13.86 -10.25
C LEU A 152 12.62 -13.99 -11.76
N ALA A 153 11.73 -14.73 -12.42
CA ALA A 153 11.69 -14.82 -13.89
C ALA A 153 11.46 -13.44 -14.54
N LEU A 154 10.55 -12.63 -13.99
CA LEU A 154 10.30 -11.28 -14.49
C LEU A 154 11.52 -10.36 -14.33
N ILE A 155 12.22 -10.41 -13.19
CA ILE A 155 13.42 -9.60 -12.98
C ILE A 155 14.53 -10.03 -13.94
N TYR A 156 14.75 -11.34 -14.13
CA TYR A 156 15.70 -11.84 -15.13
C TYR A 156 15.39 -11.35 -16.54
N LYS A 157 14.11 -11.37 -16.94
CA LYS A 157 13.68 -10.84 -18.23
C LYS A 157 13.97 -9.34 -18.37
N VAL A 158 13.69 -8.55 -17.34
CA VAL A 158 13.94 -7.09 -17.34
C VAL A 158 15.45 -6.79 -17.36
N SER A 159 16.27 -7.59 -16.68
CA SER A 159 17.74 -7.44 -16.70
C SER A 159 18.39 -8.01 -17.99
N GLY A 160 17.61 -8.65 -18.86
CA GLY A 160 18.06 -9.19 -20.15
C GLY A 160 18.57 -10.64 -20.14
N ASP A 161 18.45 -11.35 -19.02
CA ASP A 161 18.83 -12.76 -18.90
C ASP A 161 17.61 -13.67 -19.18
N TYR A 162 17.28 -13.80 -20.46
CA TYR A 162 16.11 -14.57 -20.90
C TYR A 162 16.24 -16.07 -20.60
N HIS A 163 17.46 -16.63 -20.64
CA HIS A 163 17.68 -18.04 -20.32
C HIS A 163 17.36 -18.31 -18.85
N ALA A 164 17.89 -17.50 -17.93
CA ALA A 164 17.59 -17.66 -16.51
C ALA A 164 16.10 -17.43 -16.21
N ALA A 165 15.43 -16.54 -16.97
CA ALA A 165 13.99 -16.34 -16.86
C ALA A 165 13.20 -17.61 -17.24
N ASP A 166 13.52 -18.23 -18.37
CA ASP A 166 12.86 -19.46 -18.82
C ASP A 166 13.06 -20.61 -17.82
N ASP A 167 14.29 -20.79 -17.30
CA ASP A 167 14.57 -21.76 -16.24
C ASP A 167 13.67 -21.58 -15.01
N ARG A 168 13.33 -20.34 -14.65
CA ARG A 168 12.46 -20.04 -13.52
C ARG A 168 10.99 -20.28 -13.84
N PHE A 169 10.52 -19.97 -15.05
CA PHE A 169 9.15 -20.29 -15.47
C PHE A 169 8.92 -21.80 -15.53
N ASP A 170 9.89 -22.57 -16.01
CA ASP A 170 9.85 -24.04 -16.01
C ASP A 170 9.83 -24.65 -14.61
N ALA A 171 10.37 -23.95 -13.61
CA ALA A 171 10.28 -24.38 -12.22
C ALA A 171 8.87 -24.20 -11.62
N LEU A 172 7.98 -23.44 -12.26
CA LEU A 172 6.59 -23.26 -11.84
C LEU A 172 5.64 -24.35 -12.37
N SER A 173 6.04 -25.05 -13.44
CA SER A 173 5.23 -26.06 -14.11
C SER A 173 5.42 -27.48 -13.57
N LYS A 174 6.29 -27.65 -12.57
CA LYS A 174 6.64 -28.91 -11.91
C LYS A 174 6.11 -28.94 -10.49
#